data_AF-A0A834IWX6-F1
#
_entry.id   AF-A0A834IWX6-F1
#
_cell.length_a   1.000
_cell.length_b   1.000
_cell.length_c   1.000
_cell.angle_alpha   90.00
_cell.angle_beta   90.00
_cell.angle_gamma   90.00
#
_symmetry.space_group_name_H-M   'P 1'
#
loop_
_entity.id
_entity.type
_entity.pdbx_description
1 polymer ?
#
loop_
_entity_poly.entity_id
_entity_poly.type
_entity_poly.pdbx_seq_one_letter_code
_entity_poly.pdbx_strand_id
1 'polypeptide(L)' 'MAKIHELGFELLPQQPYSPDLTASDYLLFSDLERLIAGKKVSSNEEVIAEPEANFEAKGKSYYQNSIERLEGRYNQCHP' A
#
# COMPACT_ATOMS: atom_id res chain seq x y z
N MET A 1 -14.24 -11.84 -10.35
CA MET A 1 -14.34 -11.06 -11.61
C MET A 1 -15.72 -10.49 -11.85
N ALA A 2 -16.81 -11.26 -11.72
CA ALA A 2 -18.18 -10.76 -11.97
C ALA A 2 -18.48 -9.41 -11.30
N LYS A 3 -18.12 -9.23 -10.01
CA LYS A 3 -18.36 -7.98 -9.30
C LYS A 3 -17.48 -6.81 -9.75
N ILE A 4 -16.22 -7.08 -10.14
CA ILE A 4 -15.29 -6.05 -10.64
C ILE A 4 -15.83 -5.48 -11.96
N HIS A 5 -16.28 -6.36 -12.86
CA HIS A 5 -16.89 -5.97 -14.13
C HIS A 5 -18.25 -5.28 -13.94
N GLU A 6 -19.08 -5.74 -13.01
CA GLU A 6 -20.37 -5.11 -12.68
C GLU A 6 -20.18 -3.67 -12.20
N LEU A 7 -19.13 -3.41 -11.43
CA LEU A 7 -18.78 -2.08 -10.94
C LEU A 7 -18.03 -1.22 -11.97
N GLY A 8 -17.72 -1.76 -13.15
CA GLY A 8 -17.02 -1.05 -14.23
C GLY A 8 -15.53 -0.82 -13.98
N PHE A 9 -14.92 -1.53 -13.03
CA PHE A 9 -13.48 -1.40 -12.77
C PHE A 9 -12.67 -2.19 -13.80
N GLU A 10 -11.58 -1.58 -14.26
CA GLU A 10 -10.55 -2.27 -15.02
C GLU A 10 -9.63 -3.01 -14.05
N LEU A 11 -9.36 -4.29 -14.34
CA LEU A 11 -8.40 -5.08 -13.60
C LEU A 11 -7.03 -4.97 -14.27
N LEU A 12 -6.09 -4.31 -13.61
CA LEU A 12 -4.71 -4.25 -14.08
C LEU A 12 -4.02 -5.61 -13.90
N PRO A 13 -3.21 -6.07 -14.87
CA PRO A 13 -2.46 -7.30 -14.74
C PRO A 13 -1.38 -7.14 -13.67
N GLN A 14 -1.42 -7.99 -12.64
CA GLN A 14 -0.39 -8.05 -11.61
C GLN A 14 0.41 -9.33 -11.78
N GLN A 15 1.73 -9.20 -11.71
CA GLN A 15 2.62 -10.35 -11.76
C GLN A 15 2.55 -11.17 -10.45
N PRO A 16 2.61 -12.50 -10.54
CA PRO A 16 2.73 -13.33 -9.35
C PRO A 16 3.99 -12.97 -8.55
N TYR A 17 3.85 -12.84 -7.23
CA TYR A 17 4.96 -12.57 -6.30
C TYR A 17 5.73 -11.27 -6.55
N SER A 18 5.04 -10.21 -7.01
CA SER A 18 5.64 -8.87 -7.22
C SER A 18 5.16 -7.82 -6.21
N PRO A 19 5.50 -7.95 -4.91
CA PRO A 19 5.18 -6.94 -3.90
C PRO A 19 5.92 -5.62 -4.18
N ASP A 20 7.07 -5.68 -4.85
CA ASP A 20 7.85 -4.55 -5.31
C ASP A 20 7.14 -3.66 -6.35
N LEU A 21 6.13 -4.22 -7.05
CA LEU A 21 5.25 -3.51 -7.98
C LEU A 21 3.90 -3.12 -7.36
N THR A 22 3.70 -3.38 -6.07
CA THR A 22 2.45 -3.09 -5.36
C THR A 22 2.63 -1.93 -4.39
N ALA A 23 2.02 -0.77 -4.68
CA ALA A 23 2.18 0.45 -3.88
C ALA A 23 1.81 0.26 -2.40
N SER A 24 0.81 -0.58 -2.12
CA SER A 24 0.45 -0.96 -0.75
C SER A 24 1.60 -1.65 -0.03
N ASP A 25 2.30 -2.57 -0.68
CA ASP A 25 3.35 -3.37 -0.05
C ASP A 25 4.65 -2.56 0.13
N TYR A 26 5.18 -1.97 -0.94
CA TYR A 26 6.49 -1.28 -0.88
C TYR A 26 6.46 0.09 -0.21
N LEU A 27 5.29 0.70 -0.05
CA LEU A 27 5.17 2.02 0.60
C LEU A 27 4.30 1.95 1.85
N LEU A 28 3.01 1.65 1.71
CA LEU A 28 2.06 1.80 2.81
C LEU A 28 2.38 0.87 3.99
N PHE A 29 2.50 -0.43 3.70
CA PHE A 29 2.80 -1.44 4.71
C PHE A 29 4.24 -1.36 5.17
N SER A 30 5.19 -1.04 4.30
CA SER A 30 6.57 -0.80 4.71
C SER A 30 6.70 0.34 5.75
N ASP A 31 5.96 1.44 5.55
CA ASP A 31 5.94 2.55 6.51
C ASP A 31 5.20 2.17 7.81
N LEU A 32 4.11 1.39 7.70
CA LEU A 32 3.34 0.92 8.85
C LEU A 32 4.14 -0.09 9.68
N GLU A 33 4.82 -1.04 9.05
CA GLU A 33 5.72 -1.99 9.70
C GLU A 33 6.79 -1.26 10.51
N ARG A 34 7.38 -0.19 9.94
CA ARG A 34 8.34 0.64 10.68
C ARG A 34 7.71 1.35 11.88
N LEU A 35 6.44 1.76 11.78
CA LEU A 35 5.72 2.39 12.88
C LEU A 35 5.48 1.42 14.05
N ILE A 36 5.07 0.20 13.73
CA ILE A 36 4.69 -0.82 14.73
C ILE A 36 5.88 -1.69 15.18
N ALA A 37 7.01 -1.61 14.48
CA ALA A 37 8.20 -2.38 14.79
C ALA A 37 8.63 -2.19 16.26
N GLY A 38 8.65 -3.30 17.01
CA GLY A 38 9.04 -3.32 18.42
C GLY A 38 7.96 -2.83 19.40
N LYS A 39 6.79 -2.41 18.93
CA LYS A 39 5.66 -2.06 19.79
C LYS A 39 4.90 -3.30 20.22
N LYS A 40 4.48 -3.33 21.48
CA LYS A 40 3.55 -4.33 22.02
C LYS A 40 2.20 -3.69 22.18
N VAL A 41 1.32 -3.99 21.25
CA VAL A 41 -0.09 -3.60 21.28
C VAL A 41 -0.84 -4.51 22.24
N SER A 42 -1.65 -3.93 23.12
CA SER A 42 -2.30 -4.65 24.23
C SER A 42 -3.81 -4.84 24.03
N SER A 43 -4.40 -4.13 23.06
CA SER A 43 -5.82 -4.27 22.71
C SER A 43 -6.08 -4.00 21.22
N ASN A 44 -7.26 -4.42 20.75
CA ASN A 44 -7.67 -4.22 19.37
C ASN A 44 -7.89 -2.73 19.05
N GLU A 45 -8.35 -1.95 20.03
CA GLU A 45 -8.54 -0.50 19.87
C GLU A 45 -7.22 0.20 19.55
N GLU A 46 -6.13 -0.23 20.19
CA GLU A 46 -4.79 0.31 19.93
C GLU A 46 -4.27 -0.11 18.53
N VAL A 47 -4.51 -1.37 18.13
CA VAL A 47 -4.17 -1.89 16.79
C VAL A 47 -4.90 -1.14 15.68
N ILE A 48 -6.08 -0.56 15.94
CA ILE A 48 -6.85 0.20 14.96
C ILE A 48 -6.46 1.68 14.97
N ALA A 49 -6.39 2.29 16.16
CA ALA A 49 -6.16 3.73 16.30
C ALA A 49 -4.78 4.17 15.79
N GLU A 50 -3.76 3.33 15.95
CA GLU A 50 -2.40 3.67 15.55
C GLU A 50 -2.21 3.75 14.01
N PRO A 51 -2.64 2.75 13.20
CA PRO A 51 -2.67 2.88 11.74
C PRO A 51 -3.56 4.03 11.25
N GLU A 52 -4.73 4.24 11.86
CA GLU A 52 -5.63 5.35 11.48
C GLU A 52 -4.94 6.70 11.65
N ALA A 53 -4.32 6.93 12.81
CA ALA A 53 -3.55 8.15 13.06
C ALA A 53 -2.35 8.29 12.09
N ASN A 54 -1.71 7.17 11.72
CA ASN A 54 -0.63 7.19 10.74
C ASN A 54 -1.13 7.66 9.36
N PHE A 55 -2.25 7.11 8.88
CA PHE A 55 -2.80 7.42 7.57
C PHE A 55 -3.31 8.87 7.49
N GLU A 56 -3.96 9.37 8.55
CA GLU A 56 -4.40 10.77 8.66
C GLU A 56 -3.22 11.75 8.68
N ALA A 57 -2.07 11.35 9.25
CA ALA A 57 -0.87 12.17 9.24
C ALA A 57 -0.18 12.24 7.86
N LYS A 58 -0.52 11.36 6.91
CA LYS A 58 0.04 11.39 5.55
C LYS A 58 -0.72 12.38 4.68
N GLY A 59 0.00 13.37 4.14
CA GLY A 59 -0.57 14.28 3.14
C GLY A 59 -0.84 13.60 1.80
N LYS A 60 -1.70 14.21 0.96
CA LYS A 60 -2.04 13.71 -0.38
C LYS A 60 -0.81 13.36 -1.25
N SER A 61 0.25 14.17 -1.16
CA SER A 61 1.49 13.97 -1.92
C SER A 61 2.18 12.64 -1.58
N TYR A 62 2.04 12.13 -0.36
CA TYR A 62 2.58 10.82 0.02
C TYR A 62 2.01 9.69 -0.84
N TYR A 63 0.68 9.66 -0.97
CA TYR A 63 -0.02 8.66 -1.77
C TYR A 63 0.21 8.88 -3.27
N GLN A 64 0.18 10.13 -3.73
CA GLN A 64 0.43 10.45 -5.14
C GLN A 64 1.84 10.01 -5.58
N ASN A 65 2.87 10.36 -4.81
CA ASN A 65 4.24 9.96 -5.08
C ASN A 65 4.40 8.43 -5.09
N SER A 66 3.59 7.69 -4.33
CA SER A 66 3.58 6.23 -4.36
C SER A 66 3.24 5.69 -5.74
N ILE A 67 2.18 6.23 -6.35
CA ILE A 67 1.68 5.79 -7.65
C ILE A 67 2.63 6.23 -8.76
N GLU A 68 3.15 7.45 -8.71
CA GLU A 68 4.12 7.96 -9.69
C GLU A 68 5.40 7.12 -9.73
N ARG A 69 5.83 6.56 -8.59
CA ARG A 69 6.99 5.67 -8.52
C ARG A 69 6.77 4.29 -9.16
N LEU A 70 5.52 3.89 -9.43
CA LEU A 70 5.25 2.60 -10.08
C LEU A 70 5.90 2.52 -11.45
N GLU A 71 5.83 3.58 -12.26
CA GLU A 71 6.42 3.60 -13.60
C GLU A 71 7.92 3.25 -13.56
N GLY A 72 8.67 3.91 -12.67
CA GLY A 72 10.09 3.65 -12.50
C GLY A 72 10.40 2.23 -12.00
N ARG A 73 9.53 1.65 -11.16
CA ARG A 73 9.67 0.27 -10.65
C ARG A 73 9.35 -0.76 -11.74
N TYR A 74 8.29 -0.53 -12.51
CA TYR A 74 7.96 -1.37 -13.66
C TYR A 74 9.12 -1.46 -14.65
N ASN A 75 9.75 -0.33 -14.98
CA ASN A 75 10.91 -0.30 -15.88
C ASN A 75 12.17 -1.00 -15.32
N GLN A 76 12.28 -1.16 -13.99
CA GLN A 76 13.39 -1.89 -13.37
C GLN A 76 13.17 -3.40 -13.38
N CYS A 77 11.92 -3.84 -13.24
CA CYS A 77 11.56 -5.26 -13.24
C CYS A 77 11.34 -5.83 -14.64
N HIS A 78 11.07 -4.95 -15.61
CA HIS A 78 10.88 -5.27 -17.02
C HIS A 78 11.76 -4.40 -17.92
N PRO A 79 13.09 -4.66 -17.95
CA PRO A 79 14.00 -3.98 -18.87
C PRO A 79 13.74 -4.35 -20.34
#